data_AF-A0A939ZGZ6-F1
#
_entry.id   AF-A0A939ZGZ6-F1
#
_cell.length_a   1.000
_cell.length_b   1.000
_cell.length_c   1.000
_cell.angle_alpha   90.00
_cell.angle_beta   90.00
_cell.angle_gamma   90.00
#
_symmetry.space_group_name_H-M   'P 1'
#
loop_
_entity.id
_entity.type
_entity.pdbx_description
1 polymer ?
#
loop_
_entity_poly.entity_id
_entity_poly.type
_entity_poly.pdbx_seq_one_letter_code
_entity_poly.pdbx_strand_id
1 'polypeptide(L)' 'MSSFSDMRSSYENDRVDIKSSVIVELSNLLKTTPNHLLGTGEYDTDILEILCVLKQMSPRLKKVALEQIKALSSVC' A
#
# COMPACT_ATOMS: atom_id res chain seq x y z
N MET A 1 -19.18 -19.61 11.13
CA MET A 1 -18.29 -18.46 10.86
C MET A 1 -16.92 -18.92 10.31
N SER A 2 -16.86 -20.00 9.53
CA SER A 2 -15.59 -20.61 9.08
C SER A 2 -15.18 -20.25 7.65
N SER A 3 -16.16 -20.05 6.76
CA SER A 3 -15.93 -19.91 5.31
C SER A 3 -15.04 -18.73 4.89
N PHE A 4 -15.07 -17.59 5.60
CA PHE A 4 -14.26 -16.41 5.23
C PHE A 4 -12.77 -16.59 5.54
N SER A 5 -12.45 -17.24 6.66
CA SER A 5 -11.06 -17.55 7.02
C SER A 5 -10.45 -18.54 6.03
N ASP A 6 -11.25 -19.52 5.59
CA ASP A 6 -10.83 -20.53 4.63
C ASP A 6 -10.60 -19.93 3.23
N MET A 7 -11.44 -18.96 2.83
CA MET A 7 -11.28 -18.22 1.57
C MET A 7 -10.02 -17.34 1.58
N ARG A 8 -9.79 -16.59 2.66
CA ARG A 8 -8.55 -15.80 2.82
C ARG A 8 -7.31 -16.67 2.76
N SER A 9 -7.33 -17.79 3.50
CA SER A 9 -6.23 -18.77 3.49
C SER A 9 -6.00 -19.36 2.09
N SER A 10 -7.07 -19.61 1.33
CA SER A 10 -6.96 -20.11 -0.04
C SER A 10 -6.28 -19.10 -0.98
N TYR A 11 -6.54 -17.80 -0.80
CA TYR A 11 -5.85 -16.74 -1.54
C TYR A 11 -4.39 -16.55 -1.10
N GLU A 12 -4.12 -16.54 0.21
CA GLU A 12 -2.76 -16.34 0.74
C GLU A 12 -1.80 -17.50 0.42
N ASN A 13 -2.32 -18.67 0.09
CA ASN A 13 -1.54 -19.86 -0.24
C ASN A 13 -1.64 -20.27 -1.72
N ASP A 14 -2.03 -19.35 -2.60
CA ASP A 14 -2.13 -19.57 -4.05
C ASP A 14 -2.98 -20.79 -4.46
N ARG A 15 -3.99 -21.15 -3.64
CA ARG A 15 -4.87 -22.30 -3.92
C ARG A 15 -6.01 -21.95 -4.87
N VAL A 16 -6.38 -20.67 -4.95
CA VAL A 16 -7.46 -20.15 -5.80
C VAL A 16 -7.05 -18.80 -6.37
N ASP A 17 -7.26 -18.60 -7.67
CA ASP A 17 -7.06 -17.30 -8.31
C ASP A 17 -8.02 -16.25 -7.74
N ILE A 18 -7.47 -15.09 -7.39
CA ILE A 18 -8.26 -13.95 -6.95
C ILE A 18 -8.74 -13.14 -8.16
N LYS A 19 -10.06 -12.84 -8.22
CA LYS A 19 -10.61 -12.00 -9.28
C LYS A 19 -10.08 -10.57 -9.15
N SER A 20 -9.75 -9.93 -10.27
CA SER A 20 -9.23 -8.55 -10.29
C SER A 20 -10.15 -7.54 -9.59
N SER A 21 -11.47 -7.72 -9.68
CA SER A 21 -12.44 -6.88 -8.97
C SER A 21 -12.29 -6.94 -7.45
N VAL A 22 -11.96 -8.12 -6.91
CA VAL A 22 -11.71 -8.33 -5.47
C VAL A 22 -10.38 -7.71 -5.06
N ILE A 23 -9.36 -7.78 -5.92
CA ILE A 23 -8.06 -7.11 -5.67
C ILE A 23 -8.25 -5.59 -5.53
N VAL A 24 -9.05 -4.99 -6.41
CA VAL A 24 -9.36 -3.54 -6.36
C VAL A 24 -10.12 -3.17 -5.08
N GLU A 25 -11.08 -3.98 -4.67
CA GLU A 25 -11.82 -3.78 -3.42
C GLU A 25 -10.90 -3.87 -2.19
N LEU A 26 -10.04 -4.89 -2.16
CA LEU A 26 -9.05 -5.09 -1.10
C LEU A 26 -8.03 -3.95 -1.03
N SER A 27 -7.55 -3.46 -2.18
CA SER A 27 -6.59 -2.35 -2.19
C SER A 27 -7.19 -1.08 -1.60
N ASN A 28 -8.46 -0.80 -1.88
CA ASN A 28 -9.17 0.34 -1.30
C ASN A 28 -9.34 0.19 0.22
N LEU A 29 -9.72 -1.00 0.69
CA LEU A 29 -9.89 -1.28 2.13
C LEU A 29 -8.57 -1.15 2.89
N LEU A 30 -7.48 -1.65 2.30
CA LEU A 30 -6.13 -1.63 2.86
C LEU A 30 -5.38 -0.31 2.62
N LYS A 31 -6.01 0.66 1.95
CA LYS A 31 -5.41 1.96 1.57
C LYS A 31 -4.07 1.80 0.84
N THR A 32 -4.02 0.87 -0.10
CA THR A 32 -2.88 0.60 -0.98
C THR A 32 -3.34 0.55 -2.44
N THR A 33 -2.46 0.18 -3.37
CA THR A 33 -2.80 0.03 -4.80
C THR A 33 -2.95 -1.45 -5.19
N PRO A 34 -3.75 -1.79 -6.22
CA PRO A 34 -3.83 -3.16 -6.74
C PRO A 34 -2.45 -3.71 -7.13
N ASN A 35 -1.59 -2.88 -7.74
CA ASN A 35 -0.25 -3.27 -8.14
C ASN A 35 0.65 -3.60 -6.93
N HIS A 36 0.47 -2.91 -5.80
CA HIS A 36 1.16 -3.25 -4.57
C HIS A 36 0.76 -4.64 -4.05
N LEU A 37 -0.53 -4.99 -4.12
CA LEU A 37 -1.01 -6.32 -3.73
C LEU A 37 -0.55 -7.43 -4.67
N LEU A 38 -0.40 -7.11 -5.95
CA LEU A 38 0.07 -8.05 -6.98
C LEU A 38 1.60 -8.18 -7.01
N GLY A 39 2.34 -7.40 -6.22
CA GLY A 39 3.80 -7.35 -6.30
C GLY A 39 4.32 -6.82 -7.64
N THR A 40 3.45 -6.24 -8.48
CA THR A 40 3.78 -5.66 -9.80
C THR A 40 3.97 -4.15 -9.72
N GLY A 41 3.78 -3.56 -8.54
CA GLY A 41 4.07 -2.17 -8.28
C GLY A 41 5.57 -1.96 -8.20
N GLU A 42 6.21 -1.68 -9.34
CA GLU A 42 7.50 -1.01 -9.33
C GLU A 42 7.26 0.41 -8.80
N TYR A 43 7.80 0.68 -7.62
CA TYR A 43 7.98 2.05 -7.18
C TYR A 43 9.26 2.56 -7.83
N ASP A 44 9.21 3.76 -8.39
CA ASP A 44 10.43 4.46 -8.80
C ASP A 44 11.44 4.46 -7.66
N THR A 45 12.73 4.36 -7.97
CA THR A 45 13.81 4.31 -6.99
C THR A 45 13.70 5.46 -5.97
N ASP A 46 13.32 6.65 -6.45
CA ASP A 46 13.11 7.84 -5.63
C ASP A 46 11.95 7.66 -4.63
N ILE A 47 10.87 6.99 -5.02
CA ILE A 47 9.73 6.69 -4.13
C ILE A 47 10.14 5.68 -3.06
N LEU A 48 10.93 4.67 -3.42
CA LEU A 48 11.44 3.69 -2.46
C LEU A 48 12.35 4.35 -1.42
N GLU A 49 13.21 5.26 -1.85
CA GLU A 49 14.08 6.02 -0.95
C GLU A 49 13.25 6.87 0.03
N ILE A 50 12.26 7.62 -0.47
CA ILE A 50 11.33 8.40 0.37
C ILE A 50 10.62 7.50 1.38
N LEU A 51 10.11 6.34 0.96
CA LEU A 51 9.46 5.38 1.85
C LEU A 51 10.39 4.85 2.94
N CYS A 52 11.65 4.57 2.60
CA CYS A 52 12.66 4.11 3.56
C CYS A 52 12.94 5.16 4.63
N VAL A 53 13.15 6.41 4.21
CA VAL A 53 13.34 7.55 5.10
C VAL A 53 12.12 7.77 5.99
N LEU A 54 10.91 7.78 5.42
CA LEU A 54 9.67 7.95 6.18
C LEU A 54 9.49 6.83 7.22
N LYS A 55 9.78 5.57 6.90
CA LYS A 55 9.60 4.45 7.84
C LYS A 55 10.41 4.62 9.13
N GLN A 56 11.60 5.21 9.05
CA GLN A 56 12.49 5.43 10.19
C GLN A 56 12.10 6.65 11.05
N MET A 57 11.22 7.52 10.56
CA MET A 57 10.82 8.73 11.27
C MET A 57 9.82 8.48 12.41
N SER A 58 9.92 9.30 13.45
CA SER A 58 8.91 9.37 14.50
C SER A 58 7.55 9.87 13.95
N PRO A 59 6.42 9.52 14.58
CA PRO A 59 5.09 9.96 14.12
C PRO A 59 4.94 11.48 14.02
N ARG A 60 5.58 12.23 14.92
CA ARG A 60 5.58 13.70 14.89
C ARG A 60 6.33 14.23 13.67
N LEU A 61 7.50 13.65 13.37
CA LEU A 61 8.31 14.07 12.22
C LEU A 61 7.63 13.73 10.89
N LYS A 62 6.95 12.58 10.78
CA LYS A 62 6.13 12.23 9.60
C LYS A 62 5.06 13.29 9.30
N LYS A 63 4.38 13.80 10.34
CA LYS A 63 3.39 14.88 10.18
C LYS A 63 4.02 16.16 9.67
N VAL A 64 5.15 16.57 10.23
CA VAL A 64 5.87 17.76 9.77
C VAL A 64 6.32 17.60 8.32
N ALA A 65 6.96 16.47 7.98
CA ALA A 65 7.41 16.17 6.63
C ALA A 65 6.25 16.22 5.61
N LEU A 66 5.09 15.65 5.95
CA LEU A 66 3.91 15.70 5.10
C LEU A 66 3.44 17.14 4.83
N GLU A 67 3.37 17.99 5.86
CA GLU A 67 2.95 19.38 5.68
C GLU A 67 3.97 20.19 4.88
N GLN A 68 5.27 19.92 5.03
CA GLN A 68 6.30 20.56 4.20
C GLN A 68 6.19 20.13 2.73
N ILE A 69 5.98 18.84 2.46
CA ILE A 69 5.80 18.34 1.09
C ILE A 69 4.57 19.01 0.44
N LYS A 70 3.44 19.10 1.15
CA LYS A 70 2.24 19.79 0.65
C LYS A 70 2.48 21.27 0.37
N ALA A 71 3.21 21.96 1.24
CA ALA A 71 3.52 23.37 1.09
C ALA A 71 4.45 23.63 -0.11
N LEU A 72 5.39 22.73 -0.37
CA LEU A 72 6.29 22.83 -1.51
C LEU A 72 5.61 22.43 -2.82
N SER A 73 4.71 21.44 -2.80
CA SER A 73 3.98 21.00 -3.99
C SER A 73 2.97 22.01 -4.52
N SER A 74 2.63 23.06 -3.76
CA SER A 74 1.78 24.16 -4.23
C SER A 74 2.57 25.31 -4.86
N VAL A 75 3.91 25.25 -4.80
CA VAL A 75 4.83 26.29 -5.30
C VAL A 75 5.66 25.80 -6.47
N CYS A 76 5.93 24.49 -6.55
CA CYS A 76 6.54 23.82 -7.69
C CYS A 76 5.49 23.38 -8.72
#